data_AF-A0A1Q5T9K7-F1
#
_entry.id   AF-A0A1Q5T9K7-F1
#
_cell.length_a   1.000
_cell.length_b   1.000
_cell.length_c   1.000
_cell.angle_alpha   90.00
_cell.angle_beta   90.00
_cell.angle_gamma   90.00
#
_symmetry.space_group_name_H-M   'P 1'
#
loop_
_entity.id
_entity.type
_entity.pdbx_description
1 polymer ?
#
loop_
_entity_poly.entity_id
_entity_poly.type
_entity_poly.pdbx_seq_one_letter_code
_entity_poly.pdbx_strand_id
1 'polypeptide(L)'
;MTNSPSQLVNLAVTTTLERLVAAYFGWYNPSYPILHEKTFRDKFLNRHQVHPRSNWHIIFHLVFAIGHWILGEESEAEQSRSYMAARSCMSMRMLESGTLLTVQACLLMGNYLQKRDRPNTGYNFIGIAHRMALGLGLHREPPIGTMEDTLSNERRRVLWWIVYCFDSGFSITTGRPITVSGSFIETRLPRNIDDSVRRTDCLQHSSFR
;
A
#
# COMPACT_ATOMS: atom_id res chain seq x y z
N MET A 1 29.98 23.90 19.09
CA MET A 1 29.46 23.61 17.74
C MET A 1 27.93 23.63 17.81
N THR A 2 27.33 24.78 17.56
CA THR A 2 25.87 24.98 17.67
C THR A 2 25.24 24.77 16.29
N ASN A 3 24.35 23.80 16.15
CA ASN A 3 23.63 23.54 14.90
C ASN A 3 22.84 24.78 14.47
N SER A 4 22.80 25.06 13.16
CA SER A 4 22.05 26.21 12.65
C SER A 4 20.53 25.99 12.77
N PRO A 5 19.71 27.06 12.86
CA PRO A 5 18.25 26.94 12.95
C PRO A 5 17.62 26.10 11.82
N SER A 6 18.17 26.17 10.61
CA SER A 6 17.72 25.38 9.46
C SER A 6 18.03 23.89 9.59
N GLN A 7 19.16 23.52 10.21
CA GLN A 7 19.50 22.13 10.50
C GLN A 7 18.59 21.52 11.56
N LEU A 8 18.24 22.29 12.59
CA LEU A 8 17.30 21.86 13.64
C LEU A 8 15.89 21.64 13.10
N VAL A 9 15.40 22.53 12.23
CA VAL A 9 14.09 22.38 11.57
C VAL A 9 14.08 21.14 10.66
N ASN A 10 15.13 20.93 9.86
CA ASN A 10 15.24 19.75 9.01
C ASN A 10 15.28 18.44 9.80
N LEU A 11 15.94 18.44 10.96
CA LEU A 11 16.00 17.29 11.85
C LEU A 11 14.64 17.00 12.50
N ALA A 12 13.94 18.04 12.97
CA ALA A 12 12.61 17.91 13.54
C ALA A 12 11.61 17.38 12.52
N VAL A 13 11.60 17.95 11.30
CA VAL A 13 10.74 17.47 10.20
C VAL A 13 11.04 16.01 9.89
N THR A 14 12.31 15.65 9.72
CA THR A 14 12.70 14.25 9.43
C THR A 14 12.24 13.29 10.53
N THR A 15 12.36 13.70 11.79
CA THR A 15 11.90 12.91 12.95
C THR A 15 10.39 12.69 12.91
N THR A 16 9.61 13.74 12.60
CA THR A 16 8.15 13.61 12.43
C THR A 16 7.80 12.66 11.29
N LEU A 17 8.47 12.76 10.13
CA LEU A 17 8.21 11.88 9.00
C LEU A 17 8.49 10.41 9.35
N GLU A 18 9.60 10.12 10.03
CA GLU A 18 9.94 8.76 10.47
C GLU A 18 8.89 8.20 11.44
N ARG A 19 8.39 9.02 12.38
CA ARG A 19 7.31 8.62 13.29
C ARG A 19 6.03 8.24 12.55
N LEU A 20 5.64 8.98 11.52
CA LEU A 20 4.45 8.69 10.71
C LEU A 20 4.60 7.40 9.91
N VAL A 21 5.78 7.19 9.30
CA VAL A 21 6.10 5.94 8.60
C VAL A 21 6.07 4.76 9.56
N ALA A 22 6.67 4.92 10.75
CA ALA A 22 6.65 3.90 11.80
C ALA A 22 5.22 3.59 12.27
N ALA A 23 4.36 4.61 12.42
CA ALA A 23 2.96 4.41 12.78
C ALA A 23 2.21 3.60 11.72
N TYR A 24 2.40 3.92 10.43
CA TYR A 24 1.78 3.16 9.34
C TYR A 24 2.22 1.69 9.34
N PHE A 25 3.54 1.42 9.37
CA PHE A 25 4.04 0.05 9.29
C PHE A 25 3.87 -0.74 10.59
N GLY A 26 3.80 -0.08 11.74
CA GLY A 26 3.59 -0.73 13.04
C GLY A 26 2.13 -1.09 13.32
N TRP A 27 1.17 -0.31 12.80
CA TRP A 27 -0.25 -0.47 13.18
C TRP A 27 -1.17 -0.81 12.00
N TYR A 28 -0.96 -0.19 10.83
CA TYR A 28 -1.86 -0.37 9.69
C TYR A 28 -1.43 -1.50 8.75
N ASN A 29 -0.18 -1.49 8.31
CA ASN A 29 0.34 -2.48 7.36
C ASN A 29 0.28 -3.93 7.87
N PRO A 30 0.40 -4.25 9.18
CA PRO A 30 0.24 -5.62 9.66
C PRO A 30 -1.19 -6.14 9.48
N SER A 31 -2.20 -5.25 9.59
CA SER A 31 -3.60 -5.59 9.32
C SER A 31 -3.88 -5.69 7.82
N TYR A 32 -3.29 -4.78 7.04
CA TYR A 32 -3.51 -4.66 5.61
C TYR A 32 -2.16 -4.51 4.90
N PRO A 33 -1.47 -5.62 4.58
CA PRO A 33 -0.13 -5.59 4.02
C PRO A 33 -0.15 -5.18 2.54
N ILE A 34 -0.61 -3.97 2.24
CA ILE A 34 -0.73 -3.41 0.89
C ILE A 34 0.66 -3.07 0.35
N LEU A 35 1.54 -2.57 1.21
CA LEU A 35 2.90 -2.16 0.88
C LEU A 35 3.92 -3.15 1.45
N HIS A 36 4.99 -3.36 0.69
CA HIS A 36 6.16 -4.07 1.18
C HIS A 36 7.07 -3.07 1.92
N GLU A 37 7.24 -3.28 3.23
CA GLU A 37 7.87 -2.30 4.12
C GLU A 37 9.30 -1.95 3.70
N LYS A 38 10.12 -2.96 3.44
CA LYS A 38 11.51 -2.76 3.05
C LYS A 38 11.63 -1.92 1.78
N THR A 39 10.87 -2.26 0.73
CA THR A 39 10.87 -1.50 -0.52
C THR A 39 10.42 -0.06 -0.32
N PHE A 40 9.43 0.18 0.54
CA PHE A 40 9.00 1.53 0.87
C PHE A 40 10.09 2.29 1.62
N ARG A 41 10.66 1.70 2.68
CA ARG A 41 11.70 2.32 3.52
C ARG A 41 12.96 2.64 2.72
N ASP A 42 13.43 1.72 1.88
CA ASP A 42 14.59 1.94 1.02
C ASP A 42 14.37 3.15 0.08
N LYS A 43 13.16 3.26 -0.49
CA LYS A 43 12.79 4.39 -1.36
C LYS A 43 12.58 5.68 -0.57
N PHE A 44 12.08 5.59 0.67
CA PHE A 44 11.89 6.71 1.58
C PHE A 44 13.22 7.31 2.06
N LEU A 45 14.23 6.48 2.35
CA LEU A 45 15.59 6.93 2.65
C LEU A 45 16.19 7.69 1.46
N ASN A 46 15.96 7.20 0.25
CA ASN A 46 16.44 7.81 -1.00
C ASN A 46 15.43 8.80 -1.62
N ARG A 47 14.47 9.32 -0.85
CA ARG A 47 13.36 10.15 -1.36
C ARG A 47 13.81 11.42 -2.11
N HIS A 48 14.97 11.96 -1.77
CA HIS A 48 15.57 13.12 -2.43
C HIS A 48 15.99 12.86 -3.89
N GLN A 49 16.19 11.58 -4.25
CA GLN A 49 16.52 11.16 -5.62
C GLN A 49 15.27 10.78 -6.43
N VAL A 50 14.09 10.71 -5.78
CA VAL A 50 12.85 10.35 -6.47
C VAL A 50 12.41 11.51 -7.34
N HIS A 51 12.26 11.25 -8.63
CA HIS A 51 11.83 12.25 -9.60
C HIS A 51 10.53 12.96 -9.14
N PRO A 52 10.41 14.30 -9.24
CA PRO A 52 9.24 15.04 -8.74
C PRO A 52 7.90 14.60 -9.34
N ARG A 53 7.91 14.11 -10.58
CA ARG A 53 6.72 13.57 -11.27
C ARG A 53 6.49 12.06 -11.07
N SER A 54 7.18 11.44 -10.12
CA SER A 54 7.00 10.01 -9.85
C SER A 54 5.63 9.76 -9.22
N ASN A 55 4.89 8.78 -9.74
CA ASN A 55 3.63 8.36 -9.14
C ASN A 55 3.81 7.86 -7.70
N TRP A 56 5.01 7.50 -7.27
CA TRP A 56 5.28 7.06 -5.90
C TRP A 56 4.93 8.09 -4.81
N HIS A 57 4.92 9.38 -5.15
CA HIS A 57 4.52 10.44 -4.21
C HIS A 57 3.09 10.25 -3.70
N ILE A 58 2.21 9.57 -4.46
CA ILE A 58 0.87 9.21 -3.98
C ILE A 58 0.93 8.28 -2.76
N ILE A 59 1.79 7.25 -2.81
CA ILE A 59 1.93 6.26 -1.74
C ILE A 59 2.60 6.92 -0.54
N PHE A 60 3.62 7.75 -0.79
CA PHE A 60 4.30 8.54 0.24
C PHE A 60 3.31 9.39 1.05
N HIS A 61 2.46 10.18 0.37
CA HIS A 61 1.48 11.03 1.03
C HIS A 61 0.35 10.23 1.72
N LEU A 62 -0.05 9.07 1.18
CA LEU A 62 -1.05 8.20 1.81
C LEU A 62 -0.53 7.54 3.08
N VAL A 63 0.73 7.09 3.09
CA VAL A 63 1.38 6.57 4.30
C VAL A 63 1.38 7.62 5.41
N PHE A 64 1.65 8.89 5.06
CA PHE A 64 1.59 9.97 6.05
C PHE A 64 0.17 10.28 6.50
N ALA A 65 -0.79 10.37 5.57
CA ALA A 65 -2.19 10.62 5.92
C ALA A 65 -2.71 9.57 6.92
N ILE A 66 -2.41 8.30 6.68
CA ILE A 66 -2.77 7.19 7.57
C ILE A 66 -1.97 7.26 8.87
N GLY A 67 -0.67 7.57 8.82
CA GLY A 67 0.17 7.77 10.01
C GLY A 67 -0.36 8.85 10.94
N HIS A 68 -0.77 10.01 10.40
CA HIS A 68 -1.36 11.07 11.20
C HIS A 68 -2.70 10.65 11.82
N TRP A 69 -3.52 9.92 11.06
CA TRP A 69 -4.79 9.39 11.57
C TRP A 69 -4.58 8.40 12.73
N ILE A 70 -3.55 7.54 12.66
CA ILE A 70 -3.22 6.57 13.71
C ILE A 70 -2.73 7.26 14.97
N LEU A 71 -1.82 8.23 14.83
CA LEU A 71 -1.25 8.93 15.98
C LEU A 71 -2.26 9.86 16.65
N GLY A 72 -3.18 10.48 15.88
CA GLY A 72 -4.21 11.37 16.44
C GLY A 72 -3.65 12.64 17.10
N GLU A 73 -2.34 12.89 16.99
CA GLU A 73 -1.63 13.99 17.66
C GLU A 73 -1.77 15.34 16.94
N GLU A 74 -2.23 15.34 15.68
CA GLU A 74 -2.27 16.53 14.82
C GLU A 74 -3.69 17.01 14.52
N SER A 75 -3.82 18.31 14.20
CA SER A 75 -5.14 18.87 13.88
C SER A 75 -5.74 18.23 12.63
N GLU A 76 -7.07 18.20 12.54
CA GLU A 76 -7.80 17.68 11.38
C GLU A 76 -7.33 18.31 10.05
N ALA A 77 -6.92 19.58 10.09
CA ALA A 77 -6.35 20.26 8.93
C ALA A 77 -5.08 19.57 8.41
N GLU A 78 -4.18 19.11 9.29
CA GLU A 78 -2.90 18.50 8.89
C GLU A 78 -3.09 17.10 8.33
N GLN A 79 -3.97 16.33 8.98
CA GLN A 79 -4.41 15.01 8.49
C GLN A 79 -5.00 15.14 7.07
N SER A 80 -5.81 16.17 6.85
CA SER A 80 -6.39 16.48 5.54
C SER A 80 -5.35 16.92 4.51
N ARG A 81 -4.31 17.67 4.90
CA ARG A 81 -3.24 18.13 3.97
C ARG A 81 -2.51 16.98 3.30
N SER A 82 -2.06 15.97 4.06
CA SER A 82 -1.36 14.81 3.49
C SER A 82 -2.24 14.05 2.51
N TYR A 83 -3.53 13.86 2.84
CA TYR A 83 -4.47 13.24 1.93
C TYR A 83 -4.78 14.09 0.68
N MET A 84 -4.89 15.41 0.82
CA MET A 84 -5.07 16.33 -0.31
C MET A 84 -3.86 16.30 -1.26
N ALA A 85 -2.63 16.23 -0.72
CA ALA A 85 -1.42 16.06 -1.52
C ALA A 85 -1.41 14.72 -2.26
N ALA A 86 -1.82 13.62 -1.63
CA ALA A 86 -1.99 12.35 -2.33
C ALA A 86 -3.00 12.45 -3.47
N ARG A 87 -4.13 13.12 -3.24
CA ARG A 87 -5.17 13.32 -4.26
C ARG A 87 -4.68 14.18 -5.43
N SER A 88 -3.86 15.20 -5.20
CA SER A 88 -3.34 16.04 -6.29
C SER A 88 -2.30 15.30 -7.15
N CYS A 89 -1.63 14.27 -6.62
CA CYS A 89 -0.77 13.39 -7.39
C CYS A 89 -1.54 12.40 -8.30
N MET A 90 -2.82 12.15 -8.01
CA MET A 90 -3.63 11.21 -8.78
C MET A 90 -4.07 11.84 -10.11
N SER A 91 -3.85 11.15 -11.22
CA SER A 91 -4.22 11.63 -12.56
C SER A 91 -5.02 10.59 -13.35
N MET A 92 -5.80 11.04 -14.33
CA MET A 92 -6.57 10.16 -15.21
C MET A 92 -5.69 9.17 -15.96
N ARG A 93 -4.49 9.58 -16.38
CA ARG A 93 -3.48 8.73 -17.01
C ARG A 93 -3.05 7.53 -16.13
N MET A 94 -3.08 7.69 -14.81
CA MET A 94 -2.77 6.57 -13.90
C MET A 94 -3.88 5.51 -13.89
N LEU A 95 -5.13 5.94 -14.11
CA LEU A 95 -6.28 5.04 -14.22
C LEU A 95 -6.28 4.32 -15.57
N GLU A 96 -5.87 5.01 -16.64
CA GLU A 96 -5.72 4.42 -17.98
C GLU A 96 -4.60 3.38 -18.04
N SER A 97 -3.45 3.66 -17.42
CA SER A 97 -2.30 2.74 -17.42
C SER A 97 -2.47 1.56 -16.46
N GLY A 98 -3.23 1.71 -15.38
CA GLY A 98 -3.59 0.63 -14.46
C GLY A 98 -2.38 -0.14 -13.91
N THR A 99 -1.56 0.49 -13.06
CA THR A 99 -0.37 -0.15 -12.47
C THR A 99 -0.64 -0.76 -11.09
N LEU A 100 0.22 -1.67 -10.61
CA LEU A 100 0.15 -2.17 -9.22
C LEU A 100 0.18 -1.02 -8.20
N LEU A 101 0.99 0.00 -8.47
CA LEU A 101 1.07 1.19 -7.63
C LEU A 101 -0.27 1.94 -7.61
N THR A 102 -0.95 2.06 -8.76
CA THR A 102 -2.28 2.69 -8.82
C THR A 102 -3.31 1.86 -8.04
N VAL A 103 -3.26 0.53 -8.11
CA VAL A 103 -4.12 -0.36 -7.30
C VAL A 103 -3.88 -0.14 -5.81
N GLN A 104 -2.61 -0.15 -5.37
CA GLN A 104 -2.24 0.12 -3.98
C GLN A 104 -2.71 1.51 -3.52
N ALA A 105 -2.54 2.54 -4.35
CA ALA A 105 -2.96 3.89 -4.05
C ALA A 105 -4.48 4.00 -3.89
N CYS A 106 -5.25 3.41 -4.81
CA CYS A 106 -6.71 3.38 -4.72
C CYS A 106 -7.20 2.62 -3.48
N LEU A 107 -6.58 1.50 -3.11
CA LEU A 107 -6.95 0.78 -1.87
C LEU A 107 -6.69 1.62 -0.62
N LEU A 108 -5.50 2.25 -0.53
CA LEU A 108 -5.13 3.10 0.59
C LEU A 108 -6.04 4.32 0.69
N MET A 109 -6.34 4.99 -0.44
CA MET A 109 -7.31 6.08 -0.50
C MET A 109 -8.70 5.63 -0.06
N GLY A 110 -9.14 4.47 -0.55
CA GLY A 110 -10.45 3.93 -0.28
C GLY A 110 -10.66 3.62 1.20
N ASN A 111 -9.70 2.92 1.81
CA ASN A 111 -9.77 2.59 3.23
C ASN A 111 -9.62 3.82 4.12
N TYR A 112 -8.68 4.72 3.81
CA TYR A 112 -8.53 5.98 4.55
C TYR A 112 -9.84 6.78 4.58
N LEU A 113 -10.52 6.91 3.42
CA LEU A 113 -11.80 7.60 3.35
C LEU A 113 -12.91 6.93 4.16
N GLN A 114 -12.93 5.60 4.24
CA GLN A 114 -13.89 4.91 5.12
C GLN A 114 -13.64 5.25 6.60
N LYS A 115 -12.37 5.37 7.02
CA LYS A 115 -11.99 5.77 8.38
C LYS A 115 -12.23 7.26 8.67
N ARG A 116 -12.53 8.06 7.65
CA ARG A 116 -12.84 9.49 7.73
C ARG A 116 -14.30 9.80 7.42
N ASP A 117 -15.20 8.86 7.71
CA ASP A 117 -16.66 9.00 7.54
C ASP A 117 -17.09 9.35 6.10
N ARG A 118 -16.32 8.91 5.11
CA ARG A 118 -16.64 9.05 3.68
C ARG A 118 -16.74 7.68 2.98
N PRO A 119 -17.60 6.76 3.46
CA PRO A 119 -17.63 5.38 3.01
C PRO A 119 -18.02 5.22 1.54
N ASN A 120 -18.91 6.07 1.00
CA ASN A 120 -19.30 6.01 -0.41
C ASN A 120 -18.16 6.37 -1.35
N THR A 121 -17.38 7.41 -1.01
CA THR A 121 -16.18 7.75 -1.80
C THR A 121 -15.14 6.66 -1.64
N GLY A 122 -14.96 6.12 -0.43
CA GLY A 122 -14.05 5.01 -0.16
C GLY A 122 -14.37 3.76 -0.99
N TYR A 123 -15.64 3.39 -1.09
CA TYR A 123 -16.13 2.32 -1.93
C TYR A 123 -15.78 2.50 -3.40
N ASN A 124 -15.99 3.71 -3.95
CA ASN A 124 -15.67 3.97 -5.34
C ASN A 124 -14.18 3.76 -5.63
N PHE A 125 -13.29 4.17 -4.72
CA PHE A 125 -11.86 3.92 -4.86
C PHE A 125 -11.51 2.42 -4.78
N ILE A 126 -12.15 1.66 -3.88
CA ILE A 126 -11.96 0.21 -3.81
C ILE A 126 -12.47 -0.48 -5.08
N GLY A 127 -13.63 -0.07 -5.61
CA GLY A 127 -14.15 -0.59 -6.87
C GLY A 127 -13.23 -0.29 -8.06
N ILE A 128 -12.59 0.90 -8.10
CA ILE A 128 -11.57 1.23 -9.08
C ILE A 128 -10.34 0.32 -8.92
N ALA A 129 -9.85 0.14 -7.69
CA ALA A 129 -8.74 -0.78 -7.40
C ALA A 129 -9.05 -2.21 -7.84
N HIS A 130 -10.27 -2.68 -7.57
CA HIS A 130 -10.76 -4.00 -7.93
C HIS A 130 -10.80 -4.21 -9.44
N ARG A 131 -11.38 -3.27 -10.20
CA ARG A 131 -11.39 -3.34 -11.68
C ARG A 131 -9.99 -3.31 -12.28
N MET A 132 -9.09 -2.48 -11.75
CA MET A 132 -7.68 -2.47 -12.19
C MET A 132 -6.95 -3.77 -11.85
N ALA A 133 -7.17 -4.34 -10.66
CA ALA A 133 -6.58 -5.62 -10.27
C ALA A 133 -7.02 -6.76 -11.19
N LEU A 134 -8.30 -6.78 -11.57
CA LEU A 134 -8.81 -7.71 -12.58
C LEU A 134 -8.16 -7.49 -13.95
N GLY A 135 -8.09 -6.23 -14.41
CA GLY A 135 -7.44 -5.88 -15.69
C GLY A 135 -5.96 -6.25 -15.76
N LEU A 136 -5.26 -6.19 -14.62
CA LEU A 136 -3.87 -6.64 -14.48
C LEU A 136 -3.71 -8.16 -14.36
N GLY A 137 -4.82 -8.91 -14.33
CA GLY A 137 -4.81 -10.36 -14.17
C GLY A 137 -4.40 -10.84 -12.78
N LEU A 138 -4.57 -10.03 -11.72
CA LEU A 138 -4.16 -10.42 -10.36
C LEU A 138 -4.98 -11.56 -9.75
N HIS A 139 -6.14 -11.86 -10.35
CA HIS A 139 -7.01 -12.98 -10.04
C HIS A 139 -6.57 -14.30 -10.68
N ARG A 140 -5.52 -14.27 -11.51
CA ARG A 140 -4.97 -15.43 -12.21
C ARG A 140 -3.59 -15.77 -11.68
N GLU A 141 -3.33 -17.05 -11.55
CA GLU A 141 -2.00 -17.53 -11.17
C GLU A 141 -1.07 -17.50 -12.40
N PRO A 142 0.18 -17.03 -12.27
CA PRO A 142 1.14 -17.11 -13.36
C PRO A 142 1.43 -18.58 -13.75
N PRO A 143 1.76 -18.87 -15.03
CA PRO A 143 2.05 -20.23 -15.47
C PRO A 143 3.18 -20.90 -14.69
N ILE A 144 2.97 -22.17 -14.35
CA ILE A 144 3.94 -23.03 -13.67
C ILE A 144 5.25 -23.05 -14.49
N GLY A 145 6.39 -22.84 -13.83
CA GLY A 145 7.72 -22.77 -14.47
C GLY A 145 8.20 -21.36 -14.84
N THR A 146 7.32 -20.34 -14.81
CA THR A 146 7.77 -18.94 -14.90
C THR A 146 7.94 -18.35 -13.50
N MET A 147 9.17 -18.33 -12.99
CA MET A 147 9.55 -17.53 -11.81
C MET A 147 8.64 -17.79 -10.59
N GLU A 148 8.39 -19.06 -10.25
CA GLU A 148 7.35 -19.47 -9.27
C GLU A 148 7.52 -18.90 -7.86
N ASP A 149 8.65 -18.23 -7.62
CA ASP A 149 9.06 -17.75 -6.32
C ASP A 149 9.78 -16.41 -6.42
N THR A 150 9.13 -15.37 -6.92
CA THR A 150 9.62 -14.00 -6.74
C THR A 150 8.83 -13.30 -5.65
N LEU A 151 9.50 -12.42 -4.90
CA LEU A 151 8.82 -11.48 -4.00
C LEU A 151 7.71 -10.72 -4.76
N SER A 152 7.95 -10.36 -6.03
CA SER A 152 6.95 -9.68 -6.86
C SER A 152 5.66 -10.49 -7.02
N ASN A 153 5.76 -11.80 -7.30
CA ASN A 153 4.59 -12.67 -7.42
C ASN A 153 3.86 -12.82 -6.09
N GLU A 154 4.58 -12.98 -4.98
CA GLU A 154 3.97 -13.04 -3.65
C GLU A 154 3.22 -11.73 -3.33
N ARG A 155 3.86 -10.58 -3.59
CA ARG A 155 3.23 -9.26 -3.40
C ARG A 155 2.00 -9.06 -4.27
N ARG A 156 1.95 -9.66 -5.47
CA ARG A 156 0.75 -9.65 -6.34
C ARG A 156 -0.38 -10.50 -5.75
N ARG A 157 -0.08 -11.70 -5.24
CA ARG A 157 -1.07 -12.56 -4.54
C ARG A 157 -1.63 -11.84 -3.31
N VAL A 158 -0.75 -11.30 -2.46
CA VAL A 158 -1.16 -10.52 -1.27
C VAL A 158 -2.08 -9.36 -1.67
N LEU A 159 -1.69 -8.58 -2.67
CA LEU A 159 -2.48 -7.43 -3.13
C LEU A 159 -3.86 -7.87 -3.65
N TRP A 160 -3.94 -8.94 -4.43
CA TRP A 160 -5.22 -9.50 -4.90
C TRP A 160 -6.15 -9.84 -3.75
N TRP A 161 -5.66 -10.59 -2.76
CA TRP A 161 -6.50 -11.01 -1.64
C TRP A 161 -6.94 -9.85 -0.76
N ILE A 162 -6.10 -8.81 -0.60
CA ILE A 162 -6.52 -7.57 0.09
C ILE A 162 -7.64 -6.86 -0.68
N VAL A 163 -7.50 -6.72 -2.00
CA VAL A 163 -8.54 -6.13 -2.86
C VAL A 163 -9.85 -6.88 -2.70
N TYR A 164 -9.80 -8.22 -2.79
CA TYR A 164 -10.96 -9.09 -2.65
C TYR A 164 -11.64 -8.96 -1.29
N CYS A 165 -10.86 -8.94 -0.20
CA CYS A 165 -11.37 -8.76 1.16
C CYS A 165 -12.02 -7.38 1.35
N PHE A 166 -11.45 -6.31 0.78
CA PHE A 166 -12.00 -4.96 0.92
C PHE A 166 -13.31 -4.79 0.16
N ASP A 167 -13.38 -5.31 -1.07
CA ASP A 167 -14.60 -5.29 -1.87
C ASP A 167 -15.71 -6.13 -1.21
N SER A 168 -15.38 -7.38 -0.83
CA SER A 168 -16.32 -8.30 -0.20
C SER A 168 -16.81 -7.79 1.15
N GLY A 169 -15.91 -7.28 2.00
CA GLY A 169 -16.25 -6.74 3.31
C GLY A 169 -17.16 -5.51 3.22
N PHE A 170 -16.92 -4.63 2.24
CA PHE A 170 -17.82 -3.51 1.99
C PHE A 170 -19.19 -3.98 1.47
N SER A 171 -19.21 -4.93 0.55
CA SER A 171 -20.46 -5.48 0.01
C SER A 171 -21.31 -6.13 1.11
N ILE A 172 -20.69 -6.92 1.99
CA ILE A 172 -21.37 -7.54 3.15
C ILE A 172 -21.95 -6.47 4.08
N THR A 173 -21.15 -5.48 4.47
CA THR A 173 -21.59 -4.44 5.43
C THR A 173 -22.68 -3.52 4.88
N THR A 174 -22.80 -3.39 3.55
CA THR A 174 -23.78 -2.51 2.91
C THR A 174 -24.92 -3.24 2.19
N GLY A 175 -24.95 -4.58 2.26
CA GLY A 175 -25.94 -5.41 1.58
C GLY A 175 -25.84 -5.41 0.06
N ARG A 176 -24.67 -5.04 -0.50
CA ARG A 176 -24.42 -5.03 -1.95
C ARG A 176 -23.95 -6.42 -2.43
N PRO A 177 -24.19 -6.78 -3.71
CA PRO A 177 -23.67 -8.03 -4.27
C PRO A 177 -22.14 -8.09 -4.24
N ILE A 178 -21.59 -9.29 -4.06
CA ILE A 178 -20.15 -9.54 -4.24
C ILE A 178 -19.82 -9.53 -5.73
N THR A 179 -18.76 -8.82 -6.11
CA THR A 179 -18.47 -8.51 -7.52
C THR A 179 -17.85 -9.68 -8.29
N VAL A 180 -17.17 -10.61 -7.62
CA VAL A 180 -16.49 -11.77 -8.25
C VAL A 180 -16.80 -13.05 -7.49
N SER A 181 -17.32 -14.05 -8.22
CA SER A 181 -17.47 -15.41 -7.70
C SER A 181 -16.09 -16.07 -7.52
N GLY A 182 -15.91 -16.83 -6.44
CA GLY A 182 -14.68 -17.57 -6.16
C GLY A 182 -14.26 -18.53 -7.28
N SER A 183 -15.21 -18.95 -8.12
CA SER A 183 -14.95 -19.80 -9.31
C SER A 183 -14.06 -19.15 -10.37
N PHE A 184 -13.92 -17.82 -10.36
CA PHE A 184 -13.08 -17.08 -11.31
C PHE A 184 -11.73 -16.68 -10.71
N ILE A 185 -11.41 -17.15 -9.50
CA ILE A 185 -10.17 -16.84 -8.79
C ILE A 185 -9.26 -18.06 -8.86
N GLU A 186 -8.16 -17.93 -9.59
CA GLU A 186 -7.12 -18.96 -9.68
C GLU A 186 -5.93 -18.63 -8.77
N THR A 187 -5.83 -17.38 -8.30
CA THR A 187 -4.74 -16.91 -7.45
C THR A 187 -4.64 -17.72 -6.17
N ARG A 188 -3.46 -18.31 -5.93
CA ARG A 188 -3.18 -19.07 -4.71
C ARG A 188 -3.23 -18.15 -3.48
N LEU A 189 -3.54 -18.71 -2.32
CA LEU A 189 -3.45 -17.96 -1.06
C LEU A 189 -2.00 -17.50 -0.82
N PRO A 190 -1.79 -16.32 -0.21
CA PRO A 190 -0.45 -15.87 0.13
C PRO A 190 0.20 -16.82 1.12
N ARG A 191 1.50 -16.99 1.02
CA ARG A 191 2.26 -17.79 1.98
C ARG A 191 2.50 -16.98 3.24
N ASN A 192 2.53 -17.67 4.37
CA ASN A 192 2.93 -17.08 5.64
C ASN A 192 4.47 -16.97 5.72
N ILE A 193 5.04 -16.10 4.88
CA ILE A 193 6.46 -15.78 4.88
C ILE A 193 6.62 -14.47 5.62
N ASP A 194 7.52 -14.44 6.60
CA ASP A 194 7.92 -13.19 7.22
C ASP A 194 8.70 -12.35 6.19
N ASP A 195 8.16 -11.18 5.84
CA ASP A 195 8.78 -10.19 4.94
C ASP A 195 10.16 -9.73 5.45
N SER A 196 10.51 -10.00 6.73
CA SER A 196 11.82 -9.71 7.32
C SER A 196 12.91 -10.74 6.97
N VAL A 197 12.53 -11.98 6.58
CA VAL A 197 13.47 -13.09 6.41
C VAL A 197 14.07 -13.07 5.00
N ARG A 198 15.41 -12.95 4.93
CA ARG A 198 16.15 -13.03 3.66
C ARG A 198 16.09 -14.46 3.12
N ARG A 199 15.70 -14.62 1.86
CA ARG A 199 15.78 -15.92 1.17
C ARG A 199 17.19 -16.50 1.00
N THR A 200 18.23 -15.73 1.29
CA THR A 200 19.63 -16.21 1.25
C THR A 200 19.90 -17.30 2.29
N ASP A 201 19.06 -17.43 3.32
CA ASP A 201 19.34 -18.36 4.42
C ASP A 201 18.66 -19.73 4.19
N CYS A 202 17.73 -19.82 3.24
CA CYS A 202 17.06 -21.09 2.90
C CYS A 202 17.90 -22.01 2.01
N LEU A 203 18.96 -21.51 1.35
CA LEU A 203 19.82 -22.31 0.48
C LEU A 203 21.04 -22.93 1.19
N GLN A 204 21.25 -22.68 2.48
CA GLN A 204 22.32 -23.30 3.25
C GLN A 204 21.89 -24.48 4.13
N HIS A 205 20.58 -24.76 4.24
CA HIS A 205 20.09 -25.84 5.10
C HIS A 205 19.59 -27.09 4.35
N SER A 206 19.62 -27.11 3.02
CA SER A 206 19.25 -28.29 2.22
C SER A 206 20.42 -29.22 1.87
N SER A 207 21.61 -29.00 2.44
CA SER A 207 22.77 -29.89 2.29
C SER A 207 23.11 -30.62 3.59
N PHE A 208 22.14 -31.28 4.24
CA PHE A 208 22.42 -32.38 5.19
C PHE A 208 21.13 -33.20 5.43
N ARG A 209 20.89 -34.18 4.56
CA ARG A 209 20.59 -35.59 4.88
C ARG A 209 20.26 -36.36 3.61
#